data_AF-A0A2I1FB12-F1
#
_entry.id   AF-A0A2I1FB12-F1
#
_cell.length_a   1.000
_cell.length_b   1.000
_cell.length_c   1.000
_cell.angle_alpha   90.00
_cell.angle_beta   90.00
_cell.angle_gamma   90.00
#
_symmetry.space_group_name_H-M   'P 1'
#
loop_
_entity.id
_entity.type
_entity.pdbx_description
1 polymer ?
#
loop_
_entity_poly.entity_id
_entity_poly.type
_entity_poly.pdbx_seq_one_letter_code
_entity_poly.pdbx_strand_id
1 'polypeptide(L)' 'VIKHPISLFTINLKLKNNQYTSLEEFEKDIRLIFHNCYTYNNVESDIYCLGETLESIF' A
#
# COMPACT_ATOMS: atom_id res chain seq x y z
N VAL A 1 -15.93 -3.00 0.55
CA VAL A 1 -15.21 -1.79 0.09
C VAL A 1 -13.81 -2.16 -0.38
N ILE A 2 -12.90 -2.63 0.48
CA ILE A 2 -11.57 -3.14 0.06
C ILE A 2 -11.63 -4.64 -0.29
N LYS A 3 -11.16 -5.01 -1.49
CA LYS A 3 -11.16 -6.41 -1.98
C LYS A 3 -9.87 -7.17 -1.68
N HIS A 4 -8.75 -6.45 -1.61
CA HIS A 4 -7.41 -7.03 -1.38
C HIS A 4 -6.72 -6.26 -0.25
N PRO A 5 -7.01 -6.58 1.02
CA PRO A 5 -6.34 -5.94 2.16
C PRO A 5 -4.83 -6.21 2.13
N ILE A 6 -4.03 -5.19 2.44
CA ILE A 6 -2.58 -5.32 2.54
C ILE A 6 -2.04 -4.31 3.57
N SER A 7 -0.88 -4.59 4.13
CA SER A 7 -0.19 -3.74 5.09
C SER A 7 1.32 -3.83 4.92
N LEU A 8 2.08 -2.85 5.42
CA LEU A 8 3.55 -2.91 5.43
C LEU A 8 4.08 -4.13 6.19
N PHE A 9 3.36 -4.61 7.20
CA PHE A 9 3.72 -5.85 7.90
C PHE A 9 3.62 -7.07 6.97
N THR A 10 2.53 -7.19 6.22
CA THR A 10 2.34 -8.24 5.21
C THR A 10 3.43 -8.19 4.15
N ILE A 11 3.76 -7.00 3.65
CA ILE A 11 4.83 -6.81 2.65
C ILE A 11 6.19 -7.22 3.22
N ASN A 12 6.49 -6.84 4.47
CA ASN A 12 7.73 -7.25 5.14
C ASN A 12 7.84 -8.77 5.28
N LEU A 13 6.74 -9.46 5.60
CA LEU A 13 6.70 -10.92 5.66
C LEU A 13 6.93 -11.55 4.28
N LYS A 14 6.25 -11.04 3.24
CA LYS A 14 6.44 -11.51 1.86
C LYS A 14 7.90 -11.37 1.42
N LEU A 15 8.52 -10.23 1.72
CA LEU A 15 9.92 -9.97 1.41
C LEU A 15 10.86 -10.93 2.15
N LYS A 16 10.71 -11.09 3.47
CA LYS A 16 11.53 -12.00 4.29
C LYS A 16 11.41 -13.47 3.88
N ASN A 17 10.26 -13.85 3.35
CA ASN A 17 9.98 -15.20 2.88
C ASN A 17 10.27 -15.41 1.39
N ASN A 18 10.96 -14.47 0.73
CA ASN A 18 11.29 -14.52 -0.71
C ASN A 18 10.07 -14.77 -1.61
N GLN A 19 8.92 -14.18 -1.26
CA GLN A 19 7.66 -14.36 -1.99
C GLN A 19 7.46 -13.35 -3.14
N TYR A 20 8.40 -12.43 -3.34
CA TYR A 20 8.45 -11.56 -4.51
C TYR A 20 9.46 -12.13 -5.50
N THR A 21 8.99 -12.41 -6.70
CA THR A 21 9.83 -12.93 -7.79
C THR A 21 10.44 -11.81 -8.63
N SER A 22 9.91 -10.59 -8.48
CA SER A 22 10.40 -9.39 -9.15
C SER A 22 10.16 -8.13 -8.30
N LEU A 23 10.85 -7.04 -8.67
CA LEU A 23 10.69 -5.74 -8.00
C LEU A 23 9.28 -5.17 -8.23
N GLU A 24 8.71 -5.42 -9.41
CA GLU A 24 7.38 -4.97 -9.81
C GLU A 24 6.28 -5.58 -8.93
N GLU A 25 6.43 -6.83 -8.49
CA GLU A 25 5.48 -7.45 -7.55
C GLU A 25 5.50 -6.79 -6.17
N PHE A 26 6.69 -6.40 -5.69
CA PHE A 26 6.85 -5.65 -4.44
C PHE A 26 6.26 -4.24 -4.56
N GLU A 27 6.59 -3.53 -5.65
CA GLU A 27 6.05 -2.18 -5.90
C GLU A 27 4.52 -2.20 -5.97
N LYS A 28 3.94 -3.19 -6.68
CA LYS A 28 2.49 -3.33 -6.81
C LYS A 28 1.79 -3.44 -5.46
N ASP A 29 2.40 -4.16 -4.52
CA ASP A 29 1.86 -4.30 -3.16
C ASP A 29 1.96 -2.99 -2.36
N ILE A 30 3.03 -2.22 -2.53
CA ILE A 30 3.16 -0.88 -1.91
C ILE A 30 2.11 0.07 -2.50
N ARG A 31 1.97 0.13 -3.83
CA ARG A 31 0.94 0.94 -4.52
C ARG A 31 -0.47 0.52 -4.10
N LEU A 32 -0.71 -0.76 -3.81
CA LEU A 32 -1.98 -1.25 -3.31
C LEU A 32 -2.31 -0.73 -1.90
N ILE A 33 -1.32 -0.42 -1.05
CA ILE A 33 -1.56 0.26 0.23
C ILE A 33 -2.19 1.64 -0.01
N PHE A 34 -1.60 2.45 -0.89
CA PHE A 34 -2.13 3.79 -1.21
C PHE A 34 -3.52 3.69 -1.86
N HIS A 35 -3.70 2.80 -2.82
CA HIS A 35 -5.00 2.57 -3.46
C HIS A 35 -6.09 2.19 -2.44
N ASN A 36 -5.77 1.29 -1.51
CA ASN A 36 -6.71 0.90 -0.45
C ASN A 36 -6.97 2.06 0.52
N CYS A 37 -5.96 2.87 0.83
CA CYS A 37 -6.10 4.07 1.65
C CYS A 37 -7.14 5.02 1.03
N TYR A 38 -6.99 5.34 -0.25
CA TYR A 38 -7.89 6.28 -0.95
C TYR A 38 -9.27 5.70 -1.25
N THR A 39 -9.37 4.38 -1.40
CA THR A 39 -10.66 3.71 -1.62
C THR A 39 -11.50 3.66 -0.35
N TYR A 40 -10.85 3.55 0.82
CA TYR A 40 -11.56 3.45 2.10
C TYR A 40 -11.85 4.82 2.73
N ASN A 41 -10.90 5.75 2.65
CA ASN A 41 -10.98 7.03 3.34
C ASN A 41 -11.55 8.14 2.45
N ASN A 42 -12.25 9.11 3.06
CA ASN A 42 -12.74 10.29 2.35
C ASN A 42 -11.54 11.19 1.95
N VAL A 43 -11.60 11.80 0.77
CA VAL A 43 -10.58 12.74 0.27
C VAL A 43 -10.33 13.93 1.20
N GLU A 44 -11.31 14.33 2.01
CA GLU A 44 -11.17 15.41 3.00
C GLU A 44 -10.56 14.96 4.33
N SER A 45 -10.31 13.65 4.50
CA SER A 45 -9.76 13.12 5.75
C SER A 45 -8.25 13.28 5.83
N ASP A 46 -7.75 13.54 7.04
CA ASP A 46 -6.31 13.60 7.31
C ASP A 46 -5.57 12.35 6.83
N ILE A 47 -6.19 11.17 6.95
CA ILE A 47 -5.62 9.89 6.51
C ILE A 47 -5.40 9.85 5.00
N TYR A 48 -6.32 10.40 4.21
CA TYR A 48 -6.16 10.49 2.77
C TYR A 48 -4.97 11.38 2.41
N CYS A 49 -4.91 12.59 2.98
CA CYS A 49 -3.82 13.56 2.76
C CYS A 49 -2.45 13.02 3.18
N LEU A 50 -2.39 12.30 4.30
CA LEU A 50 -1.17 11.61 4.76
C LEU A 50 -0.76 10.49 3.79
N GLY A 51 -1.74 9.78 3.22
CA GLY A 51 -1.51 8.81 2.15
C GLY A 51 -0.84 9.44 0.93
N GLU A 52 -1.37 10.57 0.43
CA GLU A 52 -0.79 11.30 -0.70
C GLU A 52 0.63 11.78 -0.41
N THR A 53 0.85 12.30 0.80
CA THR A 53 2.17 12.77 1.24
C THR A 53 3.18 11.61 1.23
N LEU A 54 2.80 10.46 1.81
CA LEU A 54 3.67 9.29 1.84
C LEU A 54 3.93 8.73 0.43
N GLU A 55 2.90 8.70 -0.43
CA GLU A 55 3.04 8.27 -1.82
C GLU A 55 3.96 9.18 -2.64
N SER A 56 3.94 10.49 -2.40
CA SER A 56 4.81 11.44 -3.11
C SER A 56 6.31 11.25 -2.84
N ILE A 57 6.65 10.59 -1.73
CA ILE A 57 8.03 10.26 -1.34
C ILE A 57 8.44 8.88 -1.90
N PHE A 58 7.47 8.06 -2.33
CA PHE A 58 7.67 6.71 -2.85
C PHE A 58 7.74 6.66 -4.38
#